data_AF-A0A842YB79-F1
#
_entry.id   AF-A0A842YB79-F1
#
_cell.length_a   1.000
_cell.length_b   1.000
_cell.length_c   1.000
_cell.angle_alpha   90.00
_cell.angle_beta   90.00
_cell.angle_gamma   90.00
#
_symmetry.space_group_name_H-M   'P 1'
#
loop_
_entity.id
_entity.type
_entity.pdbx_description
1 polymer ?
#
loop_
_entity_poly.entity_id
_entity_poly.type
_entity_poly.pdbx_seq_one_letter_code
_entity_poly.pdbx_strand_id
1 'polypeptide(L)'
;MGKGLNDEAIEKAVLLAESAGYNSLKLYFIIGLPGETDSDLEDTAVMIRTIAQKTRLRVTASVNPFVPKAQTRWQQEAQPEIEILRQKIKHIEERIKNVPRVTLETLDLRGARVQAALSIGDRSLGKVIQIAATYGGYGGWRRAEKESGVSFLTLANDANHLSKGFPWAFLDG
;
A
#
# COMPACT_ATOMS: atom_id res chain seq x y z
N MET A 1 11.63 -2.64 -11.13
CA MET A 1 10.48 -3.57 -11.10
C MET A 1 9.97 -3.65 -12.53
N GLY A 2 10.11 -4.70 -13.34
CA GLY A 2 10.44 -6.11 -13.10
C GLY A 2 9.16 -6.91 -12.91
N LYS A 3 8.53 -7.52 -13.92
CA LYS A 3 8.80 -7.71 -15.36
C LYS A 3 7.98 -6.69 -16.16
N GLY A 4 8.50 -6.17 -17.28
CA GLY A 4 7.74 -5.31 -18.20
C GLY A 4 6.61 -6.10 -18.89
N LEU A 5 5.59 -6.48 -18.12
CA LEU A 5 4.35 -7.01 -18.66
C LEU A 5 3.62 -5.84 -19.28
N ASN A 6 3.53 -5.84 -20.61
CA ASN A 6 2.66 -4.93 -21.31
C ASN A 6 1.19 -5.34 -21.09
N ASP A 7 0.27 -4.42 -21.36
CA ASP A 7 -1.16 -4.65 -21.14
C ASP A 7 -1.66 -5.89 -21.89
N GLU A 8 -1.15 -6.14 -23.10
CA GLU A 8 -1.49 -7.32 -23.90
C GLU A 8 -1.14 -8.64 -23.19
N ALA A 9 0.02 -8.71 -22.53
CA ALA A 9 0.40 -9.91 -21.79
C ALA A 9 -0.50 -10.14 -20.58
N ILE A 10 -0.91 -9.07 -19.89
CA ILE A 10 -1.84 -9.15 -18.76
C ILE A 10 -3.20 -9.63 -19.26
N GLU A 11 -3.74 -9.03 -20.31
CA GLU A 11 -5.03 -9.43 -20.88
C GLU A 11 -5.05 -10.90 -21.32
N LYS A 12 -4.00 -11.34 -22.04
CA LYS A 12 -3.87 -12.73 -22.47
C LYS A 12 -3.83 -13.69 -21.27
N ALA A 13 -3.11 -13.33 -20.21
CA ALA A 13 -3.03 -14.15 -19.00
C ALA A 13 -4.40 -14.26 -18.31
N VAL A 14 -5.18 -13.18 -18.26
CA VAL A 14 -6.51 -13.22 -17.64
C VAL A 14 -7.51 -14.03 -18.48
N LEU A 15 -7.50 -13.88 -19.81
CA LEU A 15 -8.35 -14.69 -20.69
C LEU A 15 -8.02 -16.18 -20.60
N LEU A 16 -6.72 -16.51 -20.48
CA LEU A 16 -6.28 -17.88 -20.27
C LEU A 16 -6.82 -18.42 -18.93
N ALA A 17 -6.75 -17.63 -17.85
CA ALA A 17 -7.30 -18.01 -16.56
C ALA A 17 -8.82 -18.28 -16.65
N GLU A 18 -9.58 -17.41 -17.33
CA GLU A 18 -11.00 -17.67 -17.54
C GLU A 18 -11.24 -18.98 -18.32
N SER A 19 -10.51 -19.22 -19.40
CA SER A 19 -10.63 -20.44 -20.20
C SER A 19 -10.25 -21.72 -19.43
N ALA A 20 -9.40 -21.59 -18.41
CA ALA A 20 -9.00 -22.67 -17.51
C ALA A 20 -10.03 -22.94 -16.40
N GLY A 21 -11.15 -22.23 -16.37
CA GLY A 21 -12.24 -22.45 -15.41
C GLY A 21 -12.10 -21.69 -14.09
N TYR A 22 -11.17 -20.75 -13.98
CA TYR A 22 -11.15 -19.83 -12.83
C TYR A 22 -12.39 -18.94 -12.85
N ASN A 23 -12.87 -18.53 -11.68
CA ASN A 23 -14.08 -17.72 -11.53
C ASN A 23 -13.85 -16.34 -10.88
N SER A 24 -12.63 -16.09 -10.40
CA SER A 24 -12.24 -14.84 -9.79
C SER A 24 -10.78 -14.52 -10.08
N LEU A 25 -10.46 -13.23 -10.01
CA LEU A 25 -9.13 -12.67 -10.19
C LEU A 25 -8.91 -11.60 -9.11
N LYS A 26 -7.73 -11.62 -8.49
CA LYS A 26 -7.30 -10.55 -7.56
C LYS A 26 -6.12 -9.80 -8.15
N LEU A 27 -6.31 -8.50 -8.35
CA LEU A 27 -5.31 -7.56 -8.85
C LEU A 27 -4.74 -6.77 -7.67
N TYR A 28 -3.42 -6.56 -7.65
CA TYR A 28 -2.75 -5.82 -6.58
C TYR A 28 -2.13 -4.55 -7.15
N PHE A 29 -2.52 -3.42 -6.58
CA PHE A 29 -2.02 -2.10 -6.92
C PHE A 29 -1.47 -1.43 -5.67
N ILE A 30 -0.41 -0.66 -5.85
CA ILE A 30 0.18 0.17 -4.81
C ILE A 30 -0.05 1.62 -5.21
N ILE A 31 -0.60 2.42 -4.29
CA ILE A 31 -0.80 3.86 -4.47
C ILE A 31 0.12 4.68 -3.56
N GLY A 32 0.40 5.92 -3.93
CA GLY A 32 1.27 6.80 -3.16
C GLY A 32 2.75 6.47 -3.35
N LEU A 33 3.11 5.90 -4.51
CA LEU A 33 4.49 5.68 -4.89
C LEU A 33 5.22 7.01 -5.18
N PRO A 34 6.55 7.06 -5.01
CA PRO A 34 7.34 8.23 -5.40
C PRO A 34 7.18 8.54 -6.89
N GLY A 35 6.79 9.77 -7.20
CA GLY A 35 6.55 10.22 -8.58
C GLY A 35 5.19 9.83 -9.17
N GLU A 36 4.31 9.18 -8.40
CA GLU A 36 2.96 8.83 -8.86
C GLU A 36 2.11 10.08 -9.12
N THR A 37 1.50 10.11 -10.29
CA THR A 37 0.63 11.18 -10.77
C THR A 37 -0.84 10.75 -10.78
N ASP A 38 -1.75 11.71 -11.01
CA ASP A 38 -3.17 11.39 -11.18
C ASP A 38 -3.43 10.57 -12.45
N SER A 39 -2.56 10.64 -13.47
CA SER A 39 -2.65 9.81 -14.67
C SER A 39 -2.48 8.33 -14.33
N ASP A 40 -1.53 8.00 -13.44
CA ASP A 40 -1.28 6.62 -13.02
C ASP A 40 -2.50 6.00 -12.29
N LEU A 41 -3.26 6.84 -11.55
CA LEU A 41 -4.50 6.43 -10.89
C LEU A 41 -5.62 6.19 -11.91
N GLU A 42 -5.72 7.03 -12.94
CA GLU A 42 -6.65 6.80 -14.05
C GLU A 42 -6.29 5.51 -14.81
N ASP A 43 -5.02 5.30 -15.14
CA ASP A 43 -4.54 4.12 -15.85
C ASP A 43 -4.83 2.83 -15.05
N THR A 44 -4.67 2.88 -13.72
CA THR A 44 -5.09 1.81 -12.82
C THR A 44 -6.59 1.52 -12.94
N ALA A 45 -7.43 2.56 -12.92
CA ALA A 45 -8.88 2.39 -13.05
C ALA A 45 -9.28 1.88 -14.45
N VAL A 46 -8.64 2.36 -15.51
CA VAL A 46 -8.79 1.88 -16.89
C VAL A 46 -8.46 0.39 -16.96
N MET A 47 -7.32 -0.04 -16.42
CA MET A 47 -6.91 -1.44 -16.43
C MET A 47 -7.93 -2.35 -15.75
N ILE A 48 -8.42 -1.97 -14.56
CA ILE A 48 -9.46 -2.72 -13.83
C ILE A 48 -10.73 -2.85 -14.68
N ARG A 49 -11.19 -1.75 -15.30
CA ARG A 49 -12.37 -1.74 -16.18
C ARG A 49 -12.17 -2.66 -17.38
N THR A 50 -11.05 -2.55 -18.07
CA THR A 50 -10.74 -3.32 -19.26
C THR A 50 -10.72 -4.81 -18.96
N ILE A 51 -10.08 -5.22 -17.87
CA ILE A 51 -10.03 -6.63 -17.44
C ILE A 51 -11.44 -7.16 -17.11
N ALA A 52 -12.25 -6.38 -16.39
CA ALA A 52 -13.62 -6.75 -16.03
C ALA A 52 -14.57 -6.81 -17.23
N GLN A 53 -14.32 -6.02 -18.29
CA GLN A 53 -15.11 -6.04 -19.52
C GLN A 53 -14.73 -7.21 -20.43
N LYS A 54 -13.44 -7.55 -20.52
CA LYS A 54 -12.94 -8.63 -21.37
C LYS A 54 -13.20 -10.02 -20.82
N THR A 55 -13.55 -10.14 -19.53
CA THR A 55 -13.77 -11.43 -18.86
C THR A 55 -15.06 -11.44 -18.04
N ARG A 56 -15.57 -12.64 -17.73
CA ARG A 56 -16.71 -12.86 -16.81
C ARG A 56 -16.24 -13.15 -15.38
N LEU A 57 -14.94 -13.07 -15.10
CA LEU A 57 -14.37 -13.25 -13.78
C LEU A 57 -14.90 -12.19 -12.80
N ARG A 58 -15.01 -12.57 -11.53
CA ARG A 58 -15.13 -11.59 -10.43
C ARG A 58 -13.76 -10.98 -10.17
N VAL A 59 -13.64 -9.66 -10.30
CA VAL A 59 -12.38 -8.94 -10.14
C VAL A 59 -12.34 -8.25 -8.79
N THR A 60 -11.36 -8.61 -7.97
CA THR A 60 -11.03 -7.89 -6.74
C THR A 60 -9.81 -7.02 -7.01
N ALA A 61 -9.97 -5.70 -6.99
CA ALA A 61 -8.87 -4.75 -7.05
C ALA A 61 -8.41 -4.42 -5.62
N SER A 62 -7.25 -4.93 -5.21
CA SER A 62 -6.62 -4.61 -3.93
C SER A 62 -5.69 -3.41 -4.12
N VAL A 63 -6.17 -2.23 -3.76
CA VAL A 63 -5.45 -0.95 -3.88
C VAL A 63 -4.94 -0.55 -2.52
N ASN A 64 -3.65 -0.77 -2.29
CA ASN A 64 -3.03 -0.58 -0.98
C ASN A 64 -2.04 0.58 -0.99
N PRO A 65 -1.93 1.35 0.10
CA PRO A 65 -0.96 2.42 0.18
C PRO A 65 0.46 1.87 0.16
N PHE A 66 1.37 2.68 -0.40
CA PHE A 66 2.79 2.45 -0.31
C PHE A 66 3.20 2.34 1.16
N VAL A 67 3.98 1.31 1.48
CA VAL A 67 4.57 1.08 2.80
C VAL A 67 6.07 0.94 2.58
N PRO A 68 6.90 1.90 3.00
CA PRO A 68 8.34 1.77 2.88
C PRO A 68 8.81 0.56 3.68
N LYS A 69 9.76 -0.19 3.10
CA LYS A 69 10.30 -1.42 3.67
C LYS A 69 11.81 -1.31 3.76
N ALA A 70 12.37 -1.75 4.87
CA ALA A 70 13.80 -1.92 5.04
C ALA A 70 14.41 -2.69 3.85
N GLN A 71 15.60 -2.26 3.41
CA GLN A 71 16.37 -2.90 2.34
C GLN A 71 15.64 -2.97 0.98
N THR A 72 14.70 -2.05 0.73
CA THR A 72 14.07 -1.90 -0.59
C THR A 72 14.52 -0.61 -1.27
N ARG A 73 14.34 -0.50 -2.59
CA ARG A 73 14.69 0.70 -3.37
C ARG A 73 14.09 1.98 -2.77
N TRP A 74 12.89 1.90 -2.22
CA TRP A 74 12.14 3.03 -1.69
C TRP A 74 12.14 3.08 -0.15
N GLN A 75 13.14 2.50 0.50
CA GLN A 75 13.26 2.53 1.96
C GLN A 75 13.40 3.96 2.53
N GLN A 76 13.89 4.91 1.73
CA GLN A 76 14.05 6.33 2.10
C GLN A 76 12.81 7.19 1.79
N GLU A 77 11.80 6.60 1.15
CA GLU A 77 10.66 7.34 0.66
C GLU A 77 9.57 7.41 1.71
N ALA A 78 9.06 8.62 1.95
CA ALA A 78 8.00 8.84 2.92
C ALA A 78 6.69 8.24 2.41
N GLN A 79 5.96 7.58 3.30
CA GLN A 79 4.56 7.26 3.05
C GLN A 79 3.75 8.55 3.04
N PRO A 80 2.89 8.80 2.03
CA PRO A 80 2.05 9.99 2.00
C PRO A 80 1.11 10.09 3.22
N GLU A 81 0.57 11.28 3.45
CA GLU A 81 -0.44 11.48 4.49
C GLU A 81 -1.71 10.66 4.22
N ILE A 82 -2.38 10.23 5.29
CA ILE A 82 -3.61 9.43 5.21
C ILE A 82 -4.67 10.14 4.36
N GLU A 83 -4.77 11.46 4.46
CA GLU A 83 -5.70 12.29 3.69
C GLU A 83 -5.43 12.20 2.19
N ILE A 84 -4.15 12.21 1.78
CA ILE A 84 -3.74 12.08 0.38
C ILE A 84 -4.05 10.66 -0.10
N LEU A 85 -3.69 9.63 0.68
CA LEU A 85 -3.98 8.23 0.33
C LEU A 85 -5.49 7.99 0.19
N ARG A 86 -6.30 8.57 1.08
CA ARG A 86 -7.76 8.50 1.03
C ARG A 86 -8.32 9.13 -0.25
N GLN A 87 -7.78 10.28 -0.66
CA GLN A 87 -8.16 10.93 -1.93
C GLN A 87 -7.84 10.05 -3.13
N LYS A 88 -6.64 9.44 -3.16
CA LYS A 88 -6.21 8.52 -4.22
C LYS A 88 -7.07 7.26 -4.31
N ILE A 89 -7.42 6.64 -3.18
CA ILE A 89 -8.36 5.50 -3.14
C ILE A 89 -9.72 5.92 -3.69
N LYS A 90 -10.25 7.04 -3.21
CA LYS A 90 -11.56 7.56 -3.64
C LYS A 90 -11.58 7.84 -5.15
N HIS A 91 -10.49 8.37 -5.69
CA HIS A 91 -10.35 8.62 -7.13
C HIS A 91 -10.56 7.34 -7.96
N ILE A 92 -9.92 6.23 -7.57
CA ILE A 92 -10.08 4.93 -8.23
C ILE A 92 -11.47 4.36 -7.97
N GLU A 93 -11.96 4.40 -6.73
CA GLU A 93 -13.27 3.90 -6.32
C GLU A 93 -14.40 4.50 -7.17
N GLU A 94 -14.43 5.83 -7.32
CA GLU A 94 -15.46 6.53 -8.07
C GLU A 94 -15.54 6.10 -9.54
N ARG A 95 -14.42 5.63 -10.10
CA ARG A 95 -14.26 5.21 -11.49
C ARG A 95 -14.58 3.75 -11.75
N ILE A 96 -14.62 2.93 -10.70
CA ILE A 96 -14.87 1.49 -10.82
C ILE A 96 -16.15 1.03 -10.09
N LYS A 97 -16.74 1.86 -9.22
CA LYS A 97 -17.91 1.49 -8.40
C LYS A 97 -19.13 0.98 -9.18
N ASN A 98 -19.29 1.40 -10.43
CA ASN A 98 -20.42 0.99 -11.29
C ASN A 98 -20.05 -0.15 -12.25
N VAL A 99 -18.83 -0.68 -12.16
CA VAL A 99 -18.37 -1.77 -13.03
C VAL A 99 -18.85 -3.09 -12.46
N PRO A 100 -19.66 -3.87 -13.22
CA PRO A 100 -20.17 -5.15 -12.72
C PRO A 100 -19.05 -6.12 -12.36
N ARG A 101 -19.25 -6.91 -11.30
CA ARG A 101 -18.31 -7.93 -10.80
C ARG A 101 -16.96 -7.40 -10.33
N VAL A 102 -16.82 -6.09 -10.13
CA VAL A 102 -15.61 -5.48 -9.56
C VAL A 102 -15.85 -5.17 -8.09
N THR A 103 -14.87 -5.49 -7.25
CA THR A 103 -14.83 -5.11 -5.83
C THR A 103 -13.51 -4.43 -5.54
N LEU A 104 -13.56 -3.28 -4.87
CA LEU A 104 -12.37 -2.60 -4.36
C LEU A 104 -12.09 -3.08 -2.94
N GLU A 105 -10.85 -3.48 -2.69
CA GLU A 105 -10.32 -3.77 -1.36
C GLU A 105 -9.15 -2.83 -1.08
N THR A 106 -9.04 -2.34 0.15
CA THR A 106 -7.91 -1.53 0.59
C THR A 106 -7.54 -1.87 2.02
N LEU A 107 -6.26 -1.77 2.35
CA LEU A 107 -5.82 -1.80 3.74
C LEU A 107 -6.41 -0.63 4.51
N ASP A 108 -6.71 -0.86 5.80
CA ASP A 108 -6.98 0.24 6.72
C ASP A 108 -5.77 1.19 6.73
N LEU A 109 -5.99 2.46 6.35
CA LEU A 109 -4.92 3.44 6.22
C LEU A 109 -4.19 3.70 7.56
N ARG A 110 -4.90 3.56 8.68
CA ARG A 110 -4.31 3.66 10.02
C ARG A 110 -3.42 2.46 10.33
N GLY A 111 -3.86 1.25 10.00
CA GLY A 111 -3.07 0.03 10.06
C GLY A 111 -1.84 0.09 9.14
N ALA A 112 -1.98 0.61 7.92
CA ALA A 112 -0.88 0.81 7.00
C ALA A 112 0.16 1.80 7.53
N ARG A 113 -0.27 2.84 8.27
CA ARG A 113 0.64 3.76 8.97
C ARG A 113 1.46 3.06 10.04
N VAL A 114 0.79 2.29 10.89
CA VAL A 114 1.44 1.47 11.93
C VAL A 114 2.44 0.50 11.27
N GLN A 115 2.02 -0.16 10.19
CA GLN A 115 2.88 -1.08 9.44
C GLN A 115 4.10 -0.38 8.87
N ALA A 116 3.95 0.82 8.31
CA ALA A 116 5.05 1.61 7.80
C ALA A 116 6.04 1.94 8.91
N ALA A 117 5.58 2.53 10.02
CA ALA A 117 6.46 2.84 11.15
C ALA A 117 7.24 1.62 11.67
N LEU A 118 6.57 0.46 11.81
CA LEU A 118 7.23 -0.79 12.21
C LEU A 118 8.22 -1.33 11.17
N SER A 119 8.03 -1.01 9.88
CA SER A 119 8.87 -1.52 8.79
C SER A 119 10.19 -0.77 8.63
N ILE A 120 10.27 0.46 9.13
CA ILE A 120 11.41 1.37 8.94
C ILE A 120 11.96 1.96 10.24
N GLY A 121 11.30 1.73 11.37
CA GLY A 121 11.76 2.23 12.66
C GLY A 121 12.95 1.48 13.24
N ASP A 122 13.50 2.08 14.29
CA ASP A 122 14.72 1.62 14.95
C ASP A 122 14.44 1.01 16.34
N ARG A 123 15.50 0.83 17.13
CA ARG A 123 15.42 0.25 18.48
C ARG A 123 14.51 1.05 19.43
N SER A 124 14.27 2.34 19.18
CA SER A 124 13.37 3.16 20.00
C SER A 124 11.94 2.64 19.99
N LEU A 125 11.54 1.92 18.93
CA LEU A 125 10.21 1.34 18.82
C LEU A 125 9.96 0.19 19.80
N GLY A 126 11.00 -0.39 20.40
CA GLY A 126 10.84 -1.46 21.39
C GLY A 126 9.91 -1.06 22.55
N LYS A 127 10.10 0.15 23.09
CA LYS A 127 9.23 0.71 24.14
C LYS A 127 7.81 0.97 23.62
N VAL A 128 7.68 1.48 22.40
CA VAL A 128 6.37 1.76 21.77
C VAL A 128 5.56 0.47 21.62
N ILE A 129 6.17 -0.58 21.07
CA ILE A 129 5.53 -1.88 20.83
C ILE A 129 5.07 -2.50 22.15
N GLN A 130 5.91 -2.49 23.18
CA GLN A 130 5.56 -3.03 24.50
C GLN A 130 4.33 -2.32 25.10
N ILE A 131 4.29 -0.98 25.04
CA ILE A 131 3.15 -0.21 25.55
C ILE A 131 1.90 -0.48 24.71
N ALA A 132 2.03 -0.47 23.38
CA ALA A 132 0.90 -0.70 22.48
C ALA A 132 0.28 -2.10 22.67
N ALA A 133 1.10 -3.12 22.91
CA ALA A 133 0.65 -4.48 23.19
C ALA A 133 -0.19 -4.59 24.46
N THR A 134 0.03 -3.71 25.45
CA THR A 134 -0.75 -3.67 26.70
C THR A 134 -2.18 -3.17 26.48
N TYR A 135 -2.36 -2.22 25.56
CA TYR A 135 -3.64 -1.54 25.34
C TYR A 135 -4.44 -2.08 24.15
N GLY A 136 -3.76 -2.62 23.13
CA GLY A 136 -4.38 -3.17 21.94
C GLY A 136 -4.99 -2.12 20.98
N GLY A 137 -5.20 -2.55 19.73
CA GLY A 137 -5.83 -1.75 18.67
C GLY A 137 -5.09 -0.46 18.31
N TYR A 138 -5.71 0.37 17.46
CA TYR A 138 -5.14 1.66 17.06
C TYR A 138 -5.01 2.66 18.23
N GLY A 139 -5.94 2.59 19.20
CA GLY A 139 -5.87 3.39 20.41
C GLY A 139 -4.63 3.11 21.25
N GLY A 140 -4.18 1.85 21.31
CA GLY A 140 -2.96 1.45 21.99
C GLY A 140 -1.71 2.09 21.39
N TRP A 141 -1.61 2.16 20.05
CA TRP A 141 -0.50 2.83 19.37
C TRP A 141 -0.45 4.33 19.65
N ARG A 142 -1.60 5.03 19.62
CA ARG A 142 -1.67 6.45 19.99
C ARG A 142 -1.23 6.71 21.43
N ARG A 143 -1.60 5.81 22.34
CA ARG A 143 -1.21 5.91 23.75
C ARG A 143 0.28 5.62 23.94
N ALA A 144 0.81 4.64 23.22
CA ALA A 144 2.23 4.33 23.22
C ALA A 144 3.11 5.49 22.74
N GLU A 145 2.71 6.20 21.69
CA GLU A 145 3.39 7.43 21.24
C GLU A 145 3.43 8.48 22.37
N LYS A 146 2.29 8.76 23.00
CA LYS A 146 2.20 9.73 24.11
C LYS A 146 3.07 9.34 25.31
N GLU A 147 3.06 8.07 25.72
CA GLU A 147 3.77 7.58 26.91
C GLU A 147 5.27 7.36 26.67
N SER A 148 5.65 7.00 25.45
CA SER A 148 7.06 6.81 25.07
C SER A 148 7.77 8.12 24.72
N GLY A 149 7.03 9.11 24.22
CA GLY A 149 7.58 10.33 23.63
C GLY A 149 8.14 10.13 22.22
N VAL A 150 7.99 8.95 21.63
CA VAL A 150 8.46 8.62 20.27
C VAL A 150 7.34 8.89 19.29
N SER A 151 7.58 9.74 18.29
CA SER A 151 6.64 10.11 17.21
C SER A 151 6.38 8.96 16.22
N PHE A 152 5.86 7.85 16.73
CA PHE A 152 5.65 6.60 16.01
C PHE A 152 4.70 6.74 14.81
N LEU A 153 3.57 7.44 14.98
CA LEU A 153 2.53 7.54 13.96
C LEU A 153 2.88 8.48 12.81
N THR A 154 3.93 9.30 12.97
CA THR A 154 4.44 10.18 11.91
C THR A 154 5.82 9.76 11.42
N LEU A 155 6.42 8.71 12.00
CA LEU A 155 7.77 8.23 11.69
C LEU A 155 7.96 7.97 10.20
N ALA A 156 6.96 7.35 9.57
CA ALA A 156 6.98 6.98 8.16
C ALA A 156 6.69 8.14 7.20
N ASN A 157 6.27 9.30 7.71
CA ASN A 157 6.04 10.51 6.92
C ASN A 157 7.24 11.45 6.90
N ASP A 158 8.13 11.31 7.88
CA ASP A 158 9.25 12.22 8.04
C ASP A 158 10.42 11.81 7.12
N ALA A 159 10.46 12.41 5.93
CA ALA A 159 11.55 12.23 4.98
C ALA A 159 12.93 12.62 5.56
N ASN A 160 12.98 13.54 6.54
CA ASN A 160 14.23 13.88 7.21
C ASN A 160 14.66 12.80 8.20
N HIS A 161 13.72 12.06 8.80
CA HIS A 161 14.05 10.87 9.58
C HIS A 161 14.59 9.77 8.68
N LEU A 162 13.94 9.52 7.54
CA LEU A 162 14.30 8.45 6.61
C LEU A 162 15.63 8.67 5.87
N SER A 163 16.09 9.91 5.78
CA SER A 163 17.37 10.26 5.15
C SER A 163 18.60 10.19 6.08
N LYS A 164 18.41 10.07 7.41
CA LYS A 164 19.50 10.09 8.41
C LYS A 164 20.31 8.79 8.54
N GLY A 165 20.01 7.79 7.72
CA GLY A 165 20.65 6.47 7.75
C GLY A 165 19.83 5.42 8.49
N PHE A 166 20.08 4.15 8.16
CA PHE A 166 19.23 3.06 8.62
C PHE A 166 19.81 2.28 9.79
N PRO A 167 18.96 1.77 10.71
CA PRO A 167 19.40 0.88 11.78
C PRO A 167 20.13 -0.36 11.27
N TRP A 168 19.82 -0.81 10.06
CA TRP A 168 20.45 -1.95 9.39
C TRP A 168 21.58 -1.57 8.43
N ALA A 169 22.05 -0.31 8.43
CA ALA A 169 23.16 0.11 7.56
C ALA A 169 24.49 -0.61 7.88
N PHE A 170 24.61 -1.25 9.05
CA PHE A 170 25.75 -2.10 9.41
C PHE A 170 25.72 -3.48 8.74
N LEU A 171 24.58 -3.87 8.15
CA LEU A 171 24.48 -5.08 7.36
C LEU A 171 24.95 -4.74 5.95
N ASP A 172 26.25 -4.90 5.70
CA ASP A 172 26.80 -4.83 4.35
C ASP A 172 26.09 -5.88 3.48
N GLY A 173 25.63 -5.44 2.30
CA GLY A 173 25.02 -6.30 1.27
C GLY A 173 26.05 -6.77 0.25
#